data_AF-A0A1A8IDR5-F1
#
_entry.id   AF-A0A1A8IDR5-F1
#
_cell.length_a   1.000
_cell.length_b   1.000
_cell.length_c   1.000
_cell.angle_alpha   90.00
_cell.angle_beta   90.00
_cell.angle_gamma   90.00
#
_symmetry.space_group_name_H-M   'P 1'
#
loop_
_entity.id
_entity.type
_entity.pdbx_description
1 polymer ?
#
loop_
_entity_poly.entity_id
_entity_poly.type
_entity_poly.pdbx_seq_one_letter_code
_entity_poly.pdbx_strand_id
1 'polypeptide(L)'
;MLEDVSDGQNVKDNLLLQQYPSSLSLMLYQDAFEVVSPLGPGKTKHKILAVYMTLGEILSHNRSSVDAMQLVSLCREADFKTFGHNKVFASLTADLKDLEETGFLAADGNMIKAVLIAFLGGNLGSHCIGGFTENFSCSKHFCRYCLVDREGFIKNPLALGPKRTADNYKDSIEILSTTDQSVVNGIKCNSVFNSLKDFHVCSGLPPCLGHDLYEGVVSSDLSLYIDTLVQVEKHFTYNELNRAIAKFKHIGSDALSKPCEVKTGQRMAGSAAQNRCLLRLLPRYIGEKIKDPVDNGLLCLKLRDIVELVCAPQISHNDIVYLKIMIEEYIYLRHSMFPDKALKPKHHYLSHYPELILHFGPLIHLWTLRFESKHSYFKQCSRKVHNFVNLCKTLAERRQLLQSYLLAGQTFPPTIQIIGEANDYRHHLYNSATQDAVTKANVSNHNMLDVSAVVYKGTKYVKGHVVVVDHTDESTEFEKIVVILVNDSKLYFVLELHQSVRLIDLGLHCLHCPTDRSLCVNADSLMDHYPIPLYNMADLFVVSLHHSVSS
;
A
#
# COMPACT_ATOMS: atom_id res chain seq x y z
N MET A 1 -10.55 9.34 13.96
CA MET A 1 -9.41 8.79 13.20
C MET A 1 -9.85 7.45 12.61
N LEU A 2 -9.37 7.10 11.42
CA LEU A 2 -9.42 5.73 10.90
C LEU A 2 -7.99 5.18 10.93
N GLU A 3 -7.76 4.03 11.55
CA GLU A 3 -6.42 3.50 11.83
C GLU A 3 -6.20 2.10 11.23
N ASP A 4 -7.27 1.32 11.06
CA ASP A 4 -7.20 -0.03 10.51
C ASP A 4 -8.38 -0.31 9.55
N VAL A 5 -8.36 -1.44 8.86
CA VAL A 5 -9.49 -1.91 8.02
C VAL A 5 -10.74 -2.16 8.85
N SER A 6 -10.59 -2.48 10.14
CA SER A 6 -11.72 -2.61 11.07
C SER A 6 -12.48 -1.31 11.29
N ASP A 7 -11.89 -0.16 10.94
CA ASP A 7 -12.55 1.13 11.03
C ASP A 7 -13.47 1.45 9.85
N GLY A 8 -13.38 0.69 8.76
CA GLY A 8 -14.20 0.86 7.56
C GLY A 8 -15.67 0.59 7.82
N GLN A 9 -16.53 1.33 7.13
CA GLN A 9 -17.99 1.11 7.17
C GLN A 9 -18.37 -0.33 6.77
N ASN A 10 -17.64 -0.95 5.84
CA ASN A 10 -17.89 -2.34 5.42
C ASN A 10 -17.74 -3.36 6.57
N VAL A 11 -16.95 -3.02 7.61
CA VAL A 11 -16.80 -3.83 8.82
C VAL A 11 -17.77 -3.33 9.90
N LYS A 12 -17.79 -2.02 10.17
CA LYS A 12 -18.61 -1.42 11.23
C LYS A 12 -20.11 -1.65 11.02
N ASP A 13 -20.59 -1.62 9.79
CA ASP A 13 -22.01 -1.77 9.44
C ASP A 13 -22.37 -3.23 9.10
N ASN A 14 -21.42 -4.17 9.23
CA ASN A 14 -21.66 -5.58 8.93
C ASN A 14 -22.54 -6.21 10.02
N LEU A 15 -23.73 -6.68 9.64
CA LEU A 15 -24.73 -7.21 10.58
C LEU A 15 -24.21 -8.43 11.34
N LEU A 16 -23.46 -9.33 10.69
CA LEU A 16 -22.90 -10.51 11.32
C LEU A 16 -21.86 -10.14 12.37
N LEU A 17 -20.94 -9.21 12.05
CA LEU A 17 -19.91 -8.76 13.00
C LEU A 17 -20.51 -7.99 14.18
N GLN A 18 -21.55 -7.19 13.95
CA GLN A 18 -22.28 -6.51 15.02
C GLN A 18 -23.01 -7.50 15.95
N GLN A 19 -23.67 -8.51 15.37
CA GLN A 19 -24.42 -9.51 16.13
C GLN A 19 -23.50 -10.48 16.89
N TYR A 20 -22.34 -10.79 16.30
CA TYR A 20 -21.38 -11.75 16.84
C TYR A 20 -19.96 -11.15 16.84
N PRO A 21 -19.59 -10.34 17.85
CA PRO A 21 -18.32 -9.61 17.89
C PRO A 21 -17.05 -10.48 17.88
N SER A 22 -17.16 -11.76 18.24
CA SER A 22 -16.04 -12.71 18.16
C SER A 22 -15.82 -13.29 16.77
N SER A 23 -16.62 -12.89 15.77
CA SER A 23 -16.50 -13.37 14.40
C SER A 23 -15.27 -12.80 13.70
N LEU A 24 -14.77 -13.53 12.70
CA LEU A 24 -13.57 -13.18 11.96
C LEU A 24 -13.89 -12.46 10.65
N SER A 25 -13.10 -11.43 10.36
CA SER A 25 -13.17 -10.65 9.13
C SER A 25 -12.18 -11.22 8.11
N LEU A 26 -12.67 -11.90 7.09
CA LEU A 26 -11.85 -12.51 6.04
C LEU A 26 -11.55 -11.48 4.94
N MET A 27 -10.29 -11.43 4.53
CA MET A 27 -9.86 -10.72 3.32
C MET A 27 -9.18 -11.71 2.38
N LEU A 28 -9.75 -11.85 1.18
CA LEU A 28 -9.18 -12.70 0.13
C LEU A 28 -8.40 -11.86 -0.86
N TYR A 29 -7.35 -12.43 -1.44
CA TYR A 29 -6.61 -11.82 -2.53
C TYR A 29 -6.52 -12.76 -3.71
N GLN A 30 -6.63 -12.24 -4.93
CA GLN A 30 -6.39 -13.01 -6.15
C GLN A 30 -5.45 -12.28 -7.11
N ASP A 31 -4.45 -13.03 -7.61
CA ASP A 31 -3.66 -12.66 -8.78
C ASP A 31 -3.13 -13.90 -9.50
N ALA A 32 -2.68 -13.72 -10.74
CA ALA A 32 -2.11 -14.78 -11.55
C ALA A 32 -0.63 -14.50 -11.87
N PHE A 33 0.25 -15.45 -11.54
CA PHE A 33 1.69 -15.31 -11.71
C PHE A 33 2.28 -16.38 -12.63
N GLU A 34 3.33 -16.01 -13.37
CA GLU A 34 4.11 -16.93 -14.21
C GLU A 34 5.22 -17.58 -13.38
N VAL A 35 5.36 -18.92 -13.46
CA VAL A 35 6.42 -19.65 -12.75
C VAL A 35 7.69 -19.88 -13.57
N VAL A 36 7.59 -19.83 -14.89
CA VAL A 36 8.73 -19.98 -15.81
C VAL A 36 9.35 -18.64 -16.19
N SER A 37 10.53 -18.70 -16.83
CA SER A 37 11.17 -17.49 -17.34
C SER A 37 10.24 -16.76 -18.33
N PRO A 38 10.04 -15.44 -18.17
CA PRO A 38 9.18 -14.66 -19.07
C PRO A 38 9.77 -14.50 -20.48
N LEU A 39 11.02 -14.92 -20.70
CA LEU A 39 11.73 -14.86 -21.97
C LEU A 39 11.89 -16.23 -22.66
N GLY A 40 11.50 -17.32 -22.00
CA GLY A 40 11.69 -18.69 -22.51
C GLY A 40 10.52 -19.21 -23.35
N PRO A 41 10.70 -20.34 -24.08
CA PRO A 41 9.65 -20.96 -24.91
C PRO A 41 8.46 -21.53 -24.11
N GLY A 42 8.58 -21.56 -22.77
CA GLY A 42 7.51 -21.93 -21.85
C GLY A 42 6.61 -20.77 -21.40
N LYS A 43 6.90 -19.52 -21.81
CA LYS A 43 6.12 -18.33 -21.45
C LYS A 43 4.62 -18.56 -21.67
N THR A 44 3.78 -18.07 -20.75
CA THR A 44 2.31 -18.21 -20.69
C THR A 44 1.76 -19.62 -20.49
N LYS A 45 2.56 -20.69 -20.63
CA LYS A 45 2.08 -22.07 -20.47
C LYS A 45 1.80 -22.47 -19.03
N HIS A 46 2.51 -21.87 -18.07
CA HIS A 46 2.46 -22.26 -16.66
C HIS A 46 2.05 -21.10 -15.76
N LYS A 47 1.11 -20.27 -16.23
CA LYS A 47 0.51 -19.22 -15.41
C LYS A 47 -0.45 -19.83 -14.40
N ILE A 48 -0.31 -19.45 -13.14
CA ILE A 48 -1.08 -19.97 -12.01
C ILE A 48 -1.85 -18.81 -11.38
N LEU A 49 -3.16 -18.99 -11.28
CA LEU A 49 -4.06 -18.20 -10.45
C LEU A 49 -3.90 -18.64 -9.00
N ALA A 50 -3.56 -17.72 -8.10
CA ALA A 50 -3.54 -17.96 -6.66
C ALA A 50 -4.64 -17.19 -5.96
N VAL A 51 -5.21 -17.82 -4.94
CA VAL A 51 -6.02 -17.15 -3.91
C VAL A 51 -5.30 -17.25 -2.58
N TYR A 52 -5.15 -16.12 -1.91
CA TYR A 52 -4.64 -16.03 -0.54
C TYR A 52 -5.70 -15.44 0.39
N MET A 53 -5.51 -15.66 1.69
CA MET A 53 -6.38 -15.14 2.74
C MET A 53 -5.55 -14.46 3.83
N THR A 54 -6.10 -13.41 4.43
CA THR A 54 -5.68 -12.90 5.73
C THR A 54 -6.91 -12.55 6.57
N LEU A 55 -6.70 -12.39 7.87
CA LEU A 55 -7.74 -11.97 8.82
C LEU A 55 -7.60 -10.47 9.12
N GLY A 56 -8.73 -9.79 9.34
CA GLY A 56 -8.78 -8.39 9.77
C GLY A 56 -8.30 -8.21 11.21
N GLU A 57 -8.49 -9.22 12.05
CA GLU A 57 -8.17 -9.20 13.49
C GLU A 57 -6.66 -9.28 13.77
N ILE A 58 -5.86 -9.65 12.76
CA ILE A 58 -4.40 -9.63 12.88
C ILE A 58 -3.95 -8.17 12.81
N LEU A 59 -3.19 -7.73 13.83
CA LEU A 59 -2.57 -6.41 13.88
C LEU A 59 -1.88 -6.07 12.57
N SER A 60 -2.08 -4.85 12.06
CA SER A 60 -1.62 -4.38 10.75
C SER A 60 -0.17 -4.76 10.41
N HIS A 61 0.76 -4.59 11.35
CA HIS A 61 2.17 -4.94 11.17
C HIS A 61 2.40 -6.44 10.95
N ASN A 62 1.67 -7.30 11.66
CA ASN A 62 1.72 -8.76 11.49
C ASN A 62 0.99 -9.20 10.22
N ARG A 63 -0.15 -8.57 9.92
CA ARG A 63 -0.98 -8.83 8.73
C ARG A 63 -0.22 -8.57 7.43
N SER A 64 0.69 -7.59 7.44
CA SER A 64 1.56 -7.26 6.30
C SER A 64 2.71 -8.26 6.06
N SER A 65 2.92 -9.22 6.96
CA SER A 65 3.91 -10.30 6.80
C SER A 65 3.45 -11.33 5.77
N VAL A 66 4.36 -11.76 4.89
CA VAL A 66 4.08 -12.78 3.85
C VAL A 66 3.73 -14.13 4.48
N ASP A 67 4.25 -14.40 5.68
CA ASP A 67 4.05 -15.66 6.39
C ASP A 67 2.68 -15.75 7.07
N ALA A 68 2.12 -14.60 7.47
CA ALA A 68 0.78 -14.52 8.06
C ALA A 68 -0.34 -14.78 7.02
N MET A 69 -0.09 -14.44 5.75
CA MET A 69 -1.03 -14.70 4.65
C MET A 69 -1.17 -16.21 4.41
N GLN A 70 -2.38 -16.73 4.32
CA GLN A 70 -2.64 -18.15 4.11
C GLN A 70 -2.89 -18.46 2.62
N LEU A 71 -2.44 -19.64 2.17
CA LEU A 71 -2.78 -20.13 0.83
C LEU A 71 -4.16 -20.78 0.86
N VAL A 72 -5.07 -20.29 0.02
CA VAL A 72 -6.43 -20.86 -0.14
C VAL A 72 -6.47 -21.81 -1.33
N SER A 73 -6.03 -21.36 -2.51
CA SER A 73 -6.07 -22.21 -3.71
C SER A 73 -5.02 -21.81 -4.75
N LEU A 74 -4.63 -22.80 -5.57
CA LEU A 74 -3.83 -22.62 -6.78
C LEU A 74 -4.55 -23.29 -7.95
N CYS A 75 -4.75 -22.56 -9.04
CA CYS A 75 -5.39 -23.06 -10.26
C CYS A 75 -4.57 -22.67 -11.48
N ARG A 76 -4.43 -23.55 -12.47
CA ARG A 76 -3.79 -23.15 -13.74
C ARG A 76 -4.69 -22.17 -14.45
N GLU A 77 -4.13 -21.08 -14.99
CA GLU A 77 -4.93 -20.07 -15.70
C GLU A 77 -5.66 -20.68 -16.91
N ALA A 78 -5.07 -21.69 -17.56
CA ALA A 78 -5.73 -22.41 -18.65
C ALA A 78 -7.00 -23.13 -18.17
N ASP A 79 -6.95 -23.83 -17.04
CA ASP A 79 -8.13 -24.50 -16.47
C ASP A 79 -9.17 -23.48 -16.02
N PHE A 80 -8.73 -22.35 -15.44
CA PHE A 80 -9.63 -21.27 -15.06
C PHE A 80 -10.41 -20.71 -16.26
N LYS A 81 -9.73 -20.49 -17.39
CA LYS A 81 -10.37 -20.05 -18.65
C LYS A 81 -11.33 -21.10 -19.22
N THR A 82 -11.02 -22.38 -19.09
CA THR A 82 -11.86 -23.48 -19.61
C THR A 82 -13.10 -23.72 -18.75
N PHE A 83 -12.97 -23.72 -17.43
CA PHE A 83 -14.05 -24.12 -16.52
C PHE A 83 -14.82 -22.93 -15.92
N GLY A 84 -14.26 -21.73 -15.98
CA GLY A 84 -14.89 -20.51 -15.50
C GLY A 84 -15.00 -20.40 -13.98
N HIS A 85 -15.56 -19.28 -13.54
CA HIS A 85 -15.64 -18.88 -12.14
C HIS A 85 -16.45 -19.88 -11.30
N ASN A 86 -17.65 -20.23 -11.78
CA ASN A 86 -18.61 -21.07 -11.06
C ASN A 86 -17.98 -22.40 -10.61
N LYS A 87 -17.24 -23.06 -11.51
CA LYS A 87 -16.67 -24.38 -11.21
C LYS A 87 -15.40 -24.28 -10.39
N VAL A 88 -14.55 -23.28 -10.64
CA VAL A 88 -13.25 -23.15 -9.95
C VAL A 88 -13.44 -22.69 -8.50
N PHE A 89 -14.38 -21.77 -8.26
CA PHE A 89 -14.62 -21.22 -6.93
C PHE A 89 -15.76 -21.91 -6.15
N ALA A 90 -16.39 -22.94 -6.71
CA ALA A 90 -17.52 -23.64 -6.09
C ALA A 90 -17.26 -24.03 -4.62
N SER A 91 -16.13 -24.72 -4.38
CA SER A 91 -15.75 -25.15 -3.02
C SER A 91 -15.48 -23.97 -2.10
N LEU A 92 -14.73 -22.97 -2.58
CA LEU A 92 -14.43 -21.78 -1.78
C LEU A 92 -15.70 -21.02 -1.38
N THR A 93 -16.65 -20.84 -2.32
CA THR A 93 -17.92 -20.17 -2.02
C THR A 93 -18.77 -21.01 -1.06
N ALA A 94 -18.76 -22.34 -1.16
CA ALA A 94 -19.45 -23.20 -0.21
C ALA A 94 -18.85 -23.10 1.21
N ASP A 95 -17.52 -23.13 1.33
CA ASP A 95 -16.82 -23.00 2.61
C ASP A 95 -17.10 -21.63 3.26
N LEU A 96 -17.11 -20.55 2.47
CA LEU A 96 -17.43 -19.21 2.97
C LEU A 96 -18.88 -19.10 3.47
N LYS A 97 -19.83 -19.78 2.82
CA LYS A 97 -21.23 -19.84 3.28
C LYS A 97 -21.36 -20.60 4.59
N ASP A 98 -20.67 -21.72 4.71
CA ASP A 98 -20.68 -22.48 5.96
C ASP A 98 -20.06 -21.67 7.12
N LEU A 99 -19.00 -20.90 6.84
CA LEU A 99 -18.39 -20.02 7.83
C LEU A 99 -19.30 -18.86 8.29
N GLU A 100 -20.12 -18.27 7.40
CA GLU A 100 -21.05 -17.19 7.77
C GLU A 100 -22.32 -17.73 8.48
N GLU A 101 -22.82 -18.89 8.05
CA GLU A 101 -24.06 -19.48 8.57
C GLU A 101 -23.84 -20.32 9.83
N THR A 102 -22.89 -21.26 9.79
CA THR A 102 -22.61 -22.25 10.84
C THR A 102 -21.45 -21.81 11.72
N GLY A 103 -20.35 -21.35 11.12
CA GLY A 103 -19.08 -21.09 11.80
C GLY A 103 -18.29 -22.36 12.09
N PHE A 104 -17.26 -22.25 12.93
CA PHE A 104 -16.45 -23.37 13.39
C PHE A 104 -16.25 -23.34 14.91
N LEU A 105 -16.06 -24.51 15.51
CA LEU A 105 -15.75 -24.63 16.92
C LEU A 105 -14.27 -24.31 17.16
N ALA A 106 -14.00 -23.23 17.86
CA ALA A 106 -12.65 -22.85 18.26
C ALA A 106 -12.13 -23.72 19.42
N ALA A 107 -10.82 -23.66 19.65
CA ALA A 107 -10.15 -24.48 20.66
C ALA A 107 -10.62 -24.18 22.11
N ASP A 108 -11.16 -22.99 22.35
CA ASP A 108 -11.76 -22.57 23.61
C ASP A 108 -13.23 -23.01 23.77
N GLY A 109 -13.78 -23.73 22.78
CA GLY A 109 -15.16 -24.21 22.77
C GLY A 109 -16.18 -23.19 22.26
N ASN A 110 -15.75 -22.00 21.84
CA ASN A 110 -16.66 -20.99 21.30
C ASN A 110 -16.95 -21.27 19.82
N MET A 111 -18.20 -21.08 19.41
CA MET A 111 -18.56 -21.09 17.99
C MET A 111 -18.18 -19.74 17.37
N ILE A 112 -17.23 -19.76 16.44
CA ILE A 112 -16.73 -18.56 15.75
C ILE A 112 -17.24 -18.57 14.31
N LYS A 113 -17.90 -17.49 13.91
CA LYS A 113 -18.30 -17.26 12.52
C LYS A 113 -17.23 -16.48 11.78
N ALA A 114 -17.28 -16.47 10.45
CA ALA A 114 -16.43 -15.61 9.66
C ALA A 114 -17.18 -15.03 8.46
N VAL A 115 -16.82 -13.81 8.07
CA VAL A 115 -17.45 -13.09 6.96
C VAL A 115 -16.40 -12.52 6.03
N LEU A 116 -16.64 -12.60 4.72
CA LEU A 116 -15.78 -11.95 3.72
C LEU A 116 -16.05 -10.45 3.71
N ILE A 117 -15.08 -9.63 4.13
CA ILE A 117 -15.21 -8.16 4.15
C ILE A 117 -14.60 -7.49 2.92
N ALA A 118 -13.64 -8.15 2.26
CA ALA A 118 -12.97 -7.61 1.07
C ALA A 118 -12.34 -8.72 0.20
N PHE A 119 -12.38 -8.50 -1.12
CA PHE A 119 -11.65 -9.29 -2.10
C PHE A 119 -10.65 -8.38 -2.86
N LEU A 120 -9.40 -8.49 -2.46
CA LEU A 120 -8.26 -7.71 -2.91
C LEU A 120 -7.75 -8.21 -4.28
N GLY A 121 -7.28 -7.27 -5.10
CA GLY A 121 -6.66 -7.58 -6.38
C GLY A 121 -6.21 -6.32 -7.10
N GLY A 122 -5.33 -6.47 -8.09
CA GLY A 122 -5.13 -5.41 -9.09
C GLY A 122 -6.40 -5.22 -9.93
N ASN A 123 -6.50 -4.14 -10.71
CA ASN A 123 -7.72 -3.83 -11.48
C ASN A 123 -8.23 -5.00 -12.33
N LEU A 124 -7.31 -5.72 -12.99
CA LEU A 124 -7.67 -6.87 -13.81
C LEU A 124 -8.28 -8.00 -12.96
N GLY A 125 -7.67 -8.32 -11.82
CA GLY A 125 -8.16 -9.34 -10.89
C GLY A 125 -9.50 -8.95 -10.26
N SER A 126 -9.62 -7.73 -9.75
CA SER A 126 -10.89 -7.25 -9.16
C SER A 126 -12.03 -7.22 -10.18
N HIS A 127 -11.77 -6.80 -11.43
CA HIS A 127 -12.78 -6.85 -12.48
C HIS A 127 -13.17 -8.30 -12.82
N CYS A 128 -12.20 -9.21 -12.88
CA CYS A 128 -12.45 -10.63 -13.08
C CYS A 128 -13.35 -11.19 -11.97
N ILE A 129 -12.96 -11.05 -10.69
CA ILE A 129 -13.76 -11.50 -9.54
C ILE A 129 -15.16 -10.88 -9.53
N GLY A 130 -15.26 -9.59 -9.87
CA GLY A 130 -16.53 -8.87 -9.91
C GLY A 130 -17.41 -9.15 -11.12
N GLY A 131 -17.00 -9.99 -12.08
CA GLY A 131 -17.77 -10.20 -13.30
C GLY A 131 -17.87 -8.95 -14.20
N PHE A 132 -16.96 -7.98 -14.01
CA PHE A 132 -16.88 -6.76 -14.80
C PHE A 132 -16.00 -6.97 -16.05
N THR A 133 -16.13 -6.07 -17.02
CA THR A 133 -15.25 -6.07 -18.20
C THR A 133 -13.80 -5.79 -17.83
N GLU A 134 -12.88 -6.60 -18.33
CA GLU A 134 -11.43 -6.41 -18.18
C GLU A 134 -10.78 -5.53 -19.25
N ASN A 135 -11.58 -4.86 -20.09
CA ASN A 135 -11.10 -3.95 -21.13
C ASN A 135 -11.18 -2.48 -20.66
N PHE A 136 -10.09 -1.97 -20.10
CA PHE A 136 -10.02 -0.60 -19.60
C PHE A 136 -9.85 0.46 -20.71
N SER A 137 -9.43 0.05 -21.91
CA SER A 137 -9.11 0.98 -23.00
C SER A 137 -10.33 1.37 -23.81
N CYS A 138 -11.24 0.42 -24.08
CA CYS A 138 -12.37 0.63 -24.98
C CYS A 138 -13.74 0.40 -24.33
N SER A 139 -13.82 -0.19 -23.13
CA SER A 139 -15.12 -0.39 -22.48
C SER A 139 -15.81 0.95 -22.22
N LYS A 140 -17.10 1.02 -22.54
CA LYS A 140 -17.96 2.18 -22.25
C LYS A 140 -18.04 2.43 -20.74
N HIS A 141 -18.25 1.37 -19.96
CA HIS A 141 -18.30 1.42 -18.51
C HIS A 141 -17.09 0.68 -17.93
N PHE A 142 -15.99 1.40 -17.77
CA PHE A 142 -14.71 0.87 -17.30
C PHE A 142 -14.57 0.89 -15.77
N CYS A 143 -15.47 1.57 -15.05
CA CYS A 143 -15.40 1.74 -13.61
C CYS A 143 -16.23 0.68 -12.87
N ARG A 144 -15.63 0.06 -11.84
CA ARG A 144 -16.31 -0.88 -10.94
C ARG A 144 -16.98 -0.22 -9.73
N TYR A 145 -16.77 1.08 -9.53
CA TYR A 145 -17.34 1.83 -8.41
C TYR A 145 -18.61 2.60 -8.81
N CYS A 146 -18.65 3.07 -10.05
CA CYS A 146 -19.78 3.83 -10.57
C CYS A 146 -20.12 3.48 -12.03
N LEU A 147 -21.23 4.03 -12.50
CA LEU A 147 -21.79 3.84 -13.85
C LEU A 147 -21.37 4.94 -14.83
N VAL A 148 -20.27 5.66 -14.57
CA VAL A 148 -19.75 6.64 -15.53
C VAL A 148 -19.51 5.97 -16.88
N ASP A 149 -19.87 6.65 -17.95
CA ASP A 149 -19.52 6.22 -19.30
C ASP A 149 -18.26 6.96 -19.79
N ARG A 150 -17.55 6.34 -20.74
CA ARG A 150 -16.29 6.85 -21.27
C ARG A 150 -16.42 8.23 -21.93
N GLU A 151 -17.51 8.48 -22.67
CA GLU A 151 -17.70 9.76 -23.36
C GLU A 151 -17.93 10.87 -22.35
N GLY A 152 -18.75 10.61 -21.33
CA GLY A 152 -18.96 11.47 -20.18
C GLY A 152 -17.66 11.79 -19.43
N PHE A 153 -16.84 10.78 -19.16
CA PHE A 153 -15.52 10.97 -18.52
C PHE A 153 -14.55 11.79 -19.38
N ILE A 154 -14.53 11.57 -20.69
CA ILE A 154 -13.68 12.36 -21.60
C ILE A 154 -14.13 13.83 -21.64
N LYS A 155 -15.45 14.08 -21.62
CA LYS A 155 -16.02 15.42 -21.66
C LYS A 155 -15.86 16.17 -20.33
N ASN A 156 -16.01 15.47 -19.21
CA ASN A 156 -15.83 16.01 -17.88
C ASN A 156 -15.07 14.99 -17.00
N PRO A 157 -13.74 15.14 -16.87
CA PRO A 157 -12.94 14.19 -16.09
C PRO A 157 -13.25 14.14 -14.60
N LEU A 158 -13.92 15.16 -14.07
CA LEU A 158 -14.37 15.22 -12.67
C LEU A 158 -15.74 14.54 -12.46
N ALA A 159 -16.41 14.12 -13.53
CA ALA A 159 -17.73 13.50 -13.42
C ALA A 159 -17.65 12.14 -12.72
N LEU A 160 -18.44 11.99 -11.66
CA LEU A 160 -18.77 10.70 -11.04
C LEU A 160 -20.15 10.26 -11.54
N GLY A 161 -20.23 9.03 -12.06
CA GLY A 161 -21.52 8.42 -12.37
C GLY A 161 -22.23 7.92 -11.10
N PRO A 162 -23.49 7.45 -11.21
CA PRO A 162 -24.19 6.80 -10.11
C PRO A 162 -23.38 5.63 -9.54
N LYS A 163 -23.35 5.49 -8.21
CA LYS A 163 -22.66 4.39 -7.52
C LYS A 163 -23.25 3.04 -7.94
N ARG A 164 -22.40 2.04 -8.12
CA ARG A 164 -22.87 0.67 -8.32
C ARG A 164 -23.43 0.10 -7.02
N THR A 165 -24.58 -0.54 -7.09
CA THR A 165 -25.26 -1.16 -5.94
C THR A 165 -25.54 -2.63 -6.26
N ALA A 166 -25.97 -3.41 -5.26
CA ALA A 166 -26.43 -4.76 -5.51
C ALA A 166 -27.64 -4.78 -6.47
N ASP A 167 -28.55 -3.81 -6.31
CA ASP A 167 -29.76 -3.71 -7.14
C ASP A 167 -29.43 -3.44 -8.61
N ASN A 168 -28.67 -2.37 -8.91
CA ASN A 168 -28.36 -2.06 -10.32
C ASN A 168 -27.41 -3.08 -10.98
N TYR A 169 -26.62 -3.80 -10.16
CA TYR A 169 -25.86 -4.96 -10.63
C TYR A 169 -26.82 -6.09 -11.03
N LYS A 170 -27.79 -6.43 -10.17
CA LYS A 170 -28.80 -7.45 -10.42
C LYS A 170 -29.63 -7.13 -11.67
N ASP A 171 -30.06 -5.89 -11.84
CA ASP A 171 -30.78 -5.45 -13.04
C ASP A 171 -29.95 -5.69 -14.32
N SER A 172 -28.64 -5.40 -14.25
CA SER A 172 -27.72 -5.64 -15.38
C SER A 172 -27.57 -7.13 -15.69
N ILE A 173 -27.56 -8.00 -14.66
CA ILE A 173 -27.56 -9.46 -14.83
C ILE A 173 -28.87 -9.96 -15.45
N GLU A 174 -30.02 -9.41 -15.03
CA GLU A 174 -31.31 -9.79 -15.58
C GLU A 174 -31.39 -9.46 -17.08
N ILE A 175 -30.92 -8.27 -17.48
CA ILE A 175 -30.82 -7.88 -18.89
C ILE A 175 -29.88 -8.83 -19.66
N LEU A 176 -28.71 -9.19 -19.09
CA LEU A 176 -27.81 -10.16 -19.71
C LEU A 176 -28.44 -11.55 -19.89
N SER A 177 -29.36 -11.94 -19.01
CA SER A 177 -30.04 -13.24 -19.08
C SER A 177 -31.23 -13.27 -20.05
N THR A 178 -31.77 -12.10 -20.39
CA THR A 178 -32.99 -11.95 -21.21
C THR A 178 -32.73 -11.36 -22.60
N THR A 179 -31.50 -10.92 -22.88
CA THR A 179 -31.09 -10.31 -24.15
C THR A 179 -29.82 -10.95 -24.69
N ASP A 180 -29.54 -10.79 -25.99
CA ASP A 180 -28.29 -11.27 -26.63
C ASP A 180 -27.06 -10.38 -26.33
N GLN A 181 -27.16 -9.47 -25.35
CA GLN A 181 -26.04 -8.62 -24.97
C GLN A 181 -24.98 -9.43 -24.24
N SER A 182 -23.71 -9.26 -24.62
CA SER A 182 -22.58 -9.90 -23.93
C SER A 182 -22.06 -9.08 -22.74
N VAL A 183 -22.41 -7.78 -22.69
CA VAL A 183 -22.03 -6.86 -21.63
C VAL A 183 -23.14 -5.84 -21.42
N VAL A 184 -23.59 -5.66 -20.18
CA VAL A 184 -24.55 -4.61 -19.78
C VAL A 184 -23.90 -3.78 -18.68
N ASN A 185 -23.87 -2.45 -18.84
CA ASN A 185 -23.28 -1.54 -17.86
C ASN A 185 -21.87 -1.94 -17.39
N GLY A 186 -21.06 -2.55 -18.27
CA GLY A 186 -19.70 -3.01 -17.93
C GLY A 186 -19.64 -4.32 -17.12
N ILE A 187 -20.75 -5.03 -16.96
CA ILE A 187 -20.86 -6.36 -16.35
C ILE A 187 -21.02 -7.40 -17.48
N LYS A 188 -20.31 -8.52 -17.38
CA LYS A 188 -20.32 -9.63 -18.35
C LYS A 188 -20.92 -10.92 -17.79
N CYS A 189 -20.90 -11.09 -16.47
CA CYS A 189 -21.47 -12.26 -15.80
C CYS A 189 -21.74 -11.95 -14.32
N ASN A 190 -22.56 -12.77 -13.67
CA ASN A 190 -22.74 -12.69 -12.23
C ASN A 190 -21.51 -13.25 -11.51
N SER A 191 -21.04 -12.57 -10.47
CA SER A 191 -20.00 -13.11 -9.60
C SER A 191 -20.58 -14.20 -8.68
N VAL A 192 -19.86 -15.31 -8.53
CA VAL A 192 -20.22 -16.38 -7.57
C VAL A 192 -20.29 -15.88 -6.13
N PHE A 193 -19.50 -14.85 -5.80
CA PHE A 193 -19.39 -14.31 -4.45
C PHE A 193 -20.59 -13.41 -4.08
N ASN A 194 -21.40 -12.98 -5.05
CA ASN A 194 -22.67 -12.31 -4.77
C ASN A 194 -23.73 -13.24 -4.16
N SER A 195 -23.41 -14.54 -4.03
CA SER A 195 -24.28 -15.50 -3.35
C SER A 195 -24.01 -15.60 -1.84
N LEU A 196 -23.00 -14.89 -1.32
CA LEU A 196 -22.75 -14.73 0.12
C LEU A 196 -23.76 -13.73 0.71
N LYS A 197 -24.08 -13.89 1.99
CA LYS A 197 -25.11 -13.07 2.64
C LYS A 197 -24.65 -11.63 2.90
N ASP A 198 -23.44 -11.49 3.41
CA ASP A 198 -22.91 -10.21 3.92
C ASP A 198 -21.82 -9.61 3.01
N PHE A 199 -21.70 -10.09 1.76
CA PHE A 199 -20.72 -9.60 0.77
C PHE A 199 -21.34 -9.40 -0.61
N HIS A 200 -20.97 -8.30 -1.29
CA HIS A 200 -21.30 -8.07 -2.69
C HIS A 200 -20.13 -7.37 -3.42
N VAL A 201 -19.89 -7.73 -4.69
CA VAL A 201 -18.74 -7.21 -5.44
C VAL A 201 -18.75 -5.70 -5.70
N CYS A 202 -19.91 -5.05 -5.65
CA CYS A 202 -20.01 -3.59 -5.77
C CYS A 202 -19.46 -2.83 -4.55
N SER A 203 -19.40 -3.47 -3.37
CA SER A 203 -18.93 -2.87 -2.11
C SER A 203 -17.76 -3.65 -1.50
N GLY A 204 -17.38 -4.79 -2.05
CA GLY A 204 -16.35 -5.68 -1.50
C GLY A 204 -15.02 -5.68 -2.26
N LEU A 205 -14.83 -4.81 -3.25
CA LEU A 205 -13.64 -4.81 -4.13
C LEU A 205 -12.82 -3.52 -3.98
N PRO A 206 -11.93 -3.43 -2.97
CA PRO A 206 -11.13 -2.23 -2.73
C PRO A 206 -10.18 -1.88 -3.90
N PRO A 207 -9.67 -0.64 -3.95
CA PRO A 207 -8.67 -0.23 -4.92
C PRO A 207 -7.31 -0.85 -4.59
N CYS A 208 -6.38 -0.81 -5.55
CA CYS A 208 -5.01 -1.25 -5.31
C CYS A 208 -4.03 -0.09 -5.53
N LEU A 209 -3.48 0.44 -4.44
CA LEU A 209 -2.52 1.56 -4.48
C LEU A 209 -1.32 1.29 -5.39
N GLY A 210 -0.76 0.07 -5.36
CA GLY A 210 0.34 -0.36 -6.23
C GLY A 210 0.04 -0.13 -7.72
N HIS A 211 -1.05 -0.74 -8.18
CA HIS A 211 -1.48 -0.70 -9.57
C HIS A 211 -2.07 0.65 -9.99
N ASP A 212 -2.88 1.30 -9.15
CA ASP A 212 -3.58 2.54 -9.48
C ASP A 212 -2.66 3.76 -9.41
N LEU A 213 -1.89 3.90 -8.33
CA LEU A 213 -0.97 5.02 -8.15
C LEU A 213 0.36 4.73 -8.84
N TYR A 214 1.17 3.83 -8.30
CA TYR A 214 2.59 3.73 -8.67
C TYR A 214 2.85 3.19 -10.07
N GLU A 215 2.11 2.16 -10.48
CA GLU A 215 2.14 1.65 -11.85
C GLU A 215 1.15 2.36 -12.77
N GLY A 216 0.32 3.24 -12.23
CA GLY A 216 -0.73 3.95 -12.94
C GLY A 216 -0.44 5.43 -13.08
N VAL A 217 -1.16 6.22 -12.28
CA VAL A 217 -1.12 7.69 -12.30
C VAL A 217 0.31 8.19 -12.15
N VAL A 218 1.06 7.75 -11.14
CA VAL A 218 2.45 8.15 -10.91
C VAL A 218 3.34 7.75 -12.09
N SER A 219 3.26 6.51 -12.57
CA SER A 219 4.08 6.07 -13.70
C SER A 219 3.83 6.90 -14.96
N SER A 220 2.57 7.25 -15.28
CA SER A 220 2.29 8.03 -16.49
C SER A 220 2.58 9.51 -16.32
N ASP A 221 2.17 10.09 -15.21
CA ASP A 221 2.14 11.54 -15.06
C ASP A 221 3.51 12.07 -14.67
N LEU A 222 4.26 11.34 -13.85
CA LEU A 222 5.66 11.67 -13.59
C LEU A 222 6.52 11.64 -14.86
N SER A 223 6.25 10.68 -15.76
CA SER A 223 6.92 10.61 -17.07
C SER A 223 6.57 11.83 -17.91
N LEU A 224 5.28 12.21 -17.98
CA LEU A 224 4.83 13.39 -18.71
C LEU A 224 5.44 14.68 -18.16
N TYR A 225 5.47 14.84 -16.83
CA TYR A 225 6.00 16.03 -16.20
C TYR A 225 7.49 16.15 -16.42
N ILE A 226 8.27 15.08 -16.19
CA ILE A 226 9.72 15.09 -16.44
C ILE A 226 10.01 15.36 -17.92
N ASP A 227 9.29 14.73 -18.85
CA ASP A 227 9.45 14.99 -20.28
C ASP A 227 9.18 16.48 -20.61
N THR A 228 8.21 17.11 -19.95
CA THR A 228 7.88 18.53 -20.14
C THR A 228 8.97 19.45 -19.58
N LEU A 229 9.41 19.21 -18.34
CA LEU A 229 10.49 19.97 -17.69
C LEU A 229 11.80 19.89 -18.50
N VAL A 230 12.04 18.76 -19.18
CA VAL A 230 13.25 18.52 -19.98
C VAL A 230 13.14 19.05 -21.41
N GLN A 231 12.08 18.69 -22.13
CA GLN A 231 11.99 18.91 -23.58
C GLN A 231 11.36 20.25 -23.94
N VAL A 232 10.38 20.69 -23.15
CA VAL A 232 9.61 21.91 -23.42
C VAL A 232 10.24 23.09 -22.67
N GLU A 233 10.34 22.98 -21.35
CA GLU A 233 10.81 24.07 -20.49
C GLU A 233 12.35 24.14 -20.41
N LYS A 234 13.03 23.04 -20.73
CA LYS A 234 14.50 22.95 -20.78
C LYS A 234 15.18 23.36 -19.48
N HIS A 235 14.58 23.02 -18.34
CA HIS A 235 15.18 23.24 -17.02
C HIS A 235 16.44 22.40 -16.81
N PHE A 236 16.43 21.16 -17.32
CA PHE A 236 17.53 20.21 -17.22
C PHE A 236 17.42 19.13 -18.31
N THR A 237 18.41 18.23 -18.38
CA THR A 237 18.43 17.09 -19.30
C THR A 237 18.27 15.75 -18.56
N TYR A 238 17.79 14.70 -19.23
CA TYR A 238 17.77 13.35 -18.63
C TYR A 238 19.14 12.90 -18.13
N ASN A 239 20.22 13.26 -18.85
CA ASN A 239 21.58 12.95 -18.42
C ASN A 239 21.96 13.65 -17.12
N GLU A 240 21.47 14.87 -16.87
CA GLU A 240 21.66 15.54 -15.58
C GLU A 240 20.83 14.88 -14.48
N LEU A 241 19.54 14.59 -14.73
CA LEU A 241 18.68 13.90 -13.77
C LEU A 241 19.26 12.52 -13.38
N ASN A 242 19.63 11.71 -14.37
CA ASN A 242 20.20 10.38 -14.11
C ASN A 242 21.55 10.47 -13.40
N ARG A 243 22.38 11.48 -13.70
CA ARG A 243 23.62 11.73 -12.94
C ARG A 243 23.33 12.16 -11.51
N ALA A 244 22.30 12.98 -11.28
CA ALA A 244 21.89 13.38 -9.93
C ALA A 244 21.41 12.16 -9.13
N ILE A 245 20.52 11.33 -9.70
CA ILE A 245 20.06 10.07 -9.08
C ILE A 245 21.24 9.12 -8.81
N ALA A 246 22.17 8.99 -9.75
CA ALA A 246 23.32 8.10 -9.60
C ALA A 246 24.24 8.52 -8.45
N LYS A 247 24.52 9.83 -8.34
CA LYS A 247 25.40 10.42 -7.32
C LYS A 247 24.72 10.58 -5.96
N PHE A 248 23.40 10.65 -5.91
CA PHE A 248 22.67 10.77 -4.66
C PHE A 248 22.90 9.54 -3.78
N LYS A 249 23.31 9.78 -2.53
CA LYS A 249 23.52 8.71 -1.54
C LYS A 249 22.18 8.37 -0.89
N HIS A 250 21.45 7.43 -1.47
CA HIS A 250 20.23 6.87 -0.87
C HIS A 250 20.54 6.18 0.47
N ILE A 251 19.70 6.41 1.49
CA ILE A 251 19.90 5.89 2.85
C ILE A 251 18.74 4.96 3.21
N GLY A 252 19.02 3.86 3.93
CA GLY A 252 17.98 2.97 4.45
C GLY A 252 17.12 2.30 3.36
N SER A 253 15.80 2.39 3.49
CA SER A 253 14.83 1.81 2.55
C SER A 253 14.94 2.40 1.15
N ASP A 254 15.46 3.62 1.01
CA ASP A 254 15.69 4.26 -0.29
C ASP A 254 16.81 3.60 -1.09
N ALA A 255 17.83 3.09 -0.41
CA ALA A 255 18.91 2.38 -1.09
C ALA A 255 18.43 1.10 -1.77
N LEU A 256 17.44 0.43 -1.16
CA LEU A 256 16.81 -0.78 -1.72
C LEU A 256 15.85 -0.48 -2.86
N SER A 257 15.37 0.76 -2.95
CA SER A 257 14.37 1.22 -3.92
C SER A 257 14.91 2.33 -4.82
N LYS A 258 16.23 2.40 -4.99
CA LYS A 258 16.89 3.39 -5.85
C LYS A 258 16.20 3.46 -7.22
N PRO A 259 15.80 4.66 -7.69
CA PRO A 259 15.15 4.80 -8.98
C PRO A 259 16.00 4.22 -10.11
N CYS A 260 15.34 3.59 -11.09
CA CYS A 260 16.02 3.18 -12.31
C CYS A 260 16.37 4.39 -13.19
N GLU A 261 17.15 4.16 -14.24
CA GLU A 261 17.43 5.18 -15.24
C GLU A 261 16.12 5.73 -15.83
N VAL A 262 15.96 7.05 -15.77
CA VAL A 262 14.83 7.79 -16.32
C VAL A 262 15.09 8.08 -17.80
N LYS A 263 14.14 7.70 -18.64
CA LYS A 263 14.20 7.85 -20.11
C LYS A 263 12.93 8.54 -20.58
N THR A 264 12.98 9.15 -21.76
CA THR A 264 11.77 9.63 -22.43
C THR A 264 10.83 8.47 -22.71
N GLY A 265 9.53 8.72 -22.56
CA GLY A 265 8.52 7.70 -22.76
C GLY A 265 7.15 8.12 -22.24
N GLN A 266 6.19 7.20 -22.37
CA GLN A 266 4.82 7.44 -21.88
C GLN A 266 4.63 7.00 -20.42
N ARG A 267 5.62 6.31 -19.84
CA ARG A 267 5.56 5.68 -18.52
C ARG A 267 6.95 5.56 -17.93
N MET A 268 7.05 5.79 -16.62
CA MET A 268 8.23 5.46 -15.83
C MET A 268 8.50 3.97 -15.84
N ALA A 269 9.76 3.59 -16.06
CA ALA A 269 10.26 2.25 -15.85
C ALA A 269 10.49 1.99 -14.34
N GLY A 270 10.72 0.72 -13.98
CA GLY A 270 11.00 0.31 -12.59
C GLY A 270 9.78 -0.21 -11.84
N SER A 271 10.01 -0.64 -10.60
CA SER A 271 8.98 -1.16 -9.71
C SER A 271 8.17 -0.04 -9.04
N ALA A 272 7.03 -0.40 -8.43
CA ALA A 272 6.23 0.54 -7.63
C ALA A 272 7.06 1.25 -6.55
N ALA A 273 7.95 0.52 -5.85
CA ALA A 273 8.83 1.08 -4.83
C ALA A 273 9.84 2.09 -5.41
N GLN A 274 10.36 1.83 -6.61
CA GLN A 274 11.29 2.74 -7.30
C GLN A 274 10.58 4.01 -7.77
N ASN A 275 9.35 3.89 -8.31
CA ASN A 275 8.55 5.06 -8.71
C ASN A 275 8.14 5.90 -7.50
N ARG A 276 7.83 5.27 -6.36
CA ARG A 276 7.60 5.97 -5.09
C ARG A 276 8.84 6.73 -4.63
N CYS A 277 10.00 6.08 -4.63
CA CYS A 277 11.27 6.70 -4.26
C CYS A 277 11.60 7.88 -5.19
N LEU A 278 11.37 7.73 -6.50
CA LEU A 278 11.56 8.80 -7.47
C LEU A 278 10.63 9.98 -7.22
N LEU A 279 9.32 9.76 -7.09
CA LEU A 279 8.33 10.83 -6.86
C LEU A 279 8.69 11.62 -5.59
N ARG A 280 8.96 10.91 -4.49
CA ARG A 280 9.26 11.50 -3.19
C ARG A 280 10.55 12.32 -3.21
N LEU A 281 11.61 11.79 -3.82
CA LEU A 281 12.93 12.41 -3.84
C LEU A 281 13.18 13.28 -5.08
N LEU A 282 12.23 13.43 -6.00
CA LEU A 282 12.42 14.22 -7.22
C LEU A 282 12.89 15.66 -6.91
N PRO A 283 12.28 16.40 -5.96
CA PRO A 283 12.75 17.74 -5.60
C PRO A 283 14.21 17.78 -5.13
N ARG A 284 14.74 16.66 -4.59
CA ARG A 284 16.16 16.54 -4.21
C ARG A 284 17.09 16.48 -5.41
N TYR A 285 16.64 15.88 -6.51
CA TYR A 285 17.48 15.69 -7.69
C TYR A 285 17.53 16.92 -8.58
N ILE A 286 16.43 17.68 -8.63
CA ILE A 286 16.24 18.76 -9.63
C ILE A 286 15.79 20.09 -9.05
N GLY A 287 15.54 20.21 -7.73
CA GLY A 287 15.00 21.44 -7.13
C GLY A 287 15.77 22.70 -7.50
N GLU A 288 17.10 22.68 -7.38
CA GLU A 288 17.97 23.81 -7.76
C GLU A 288 18.02 24.11 -9.27
N LYS A 289 17.51 23.20 -10.11
CA LYS A 289 17.47 23.34 -11.56
C LYS A 289 16.16 23.96 -12.06
N ILE A 290 15.13 24.00 -11.22
CA ILE A 290 13.84 24.64 -11.55
C ILE A 290 13.99 26.14 -11.36
N LYS A 291 13.81 26.90 -12.45
CA LYS A 291 13.98 28.37 -12.44
C LYS A 291 12.73 29.10 -12.00
N ASP A 292 11.56 28.58 -12.38
CA ASP A 292 10.23 29.11 -12.05
C ASP A 292 9.30 27.94 -11.69
N PRO A 293 9.00 27.69 -10.41
CA PRO A 293 8.22 26.53 -9.97
C PRO A 293 6.71 26.61 -10.27
N VAL A 294 6.27 27.61 -11.03
CA VAL A 294 4.87 28.10 -10.97
C VAL A 294 3.85 27.12 -11.58
N ASP A 295 4.22 26.26 -12.54
CA ASP A 295 3.23 25.43 -13.25
C ASP A 295 3.49 23.91 -13.15
N ASN A 296 4.43 23.34 -13.92
CA ASN A 296 4.57 21.88 -14.02
C ASN A 296 5.25 21.22 -12.80
N GLY A 297 6.13 21.95 -12.12
CA GLY A 297 6.70 21.54 -10.84
C GLY A 297 5.62 21.37 -9.76
N LEU A 298 4.62 22.25 -9.75
CA LEU A 298 3.50 22.20 -8.81
C LEU A 298 2.66 20.93 -8.97
N LEU A 299 2.43 20.45 -10.19
CA LEU A 299 1.71 19.19 -10.42
C LEU A 299 2.46 17.96 -9.88
N CYS A 300 3.80 17.95 -9.93
CA CYS A 300 4.60 16.90 -9.31
C CYS A 300 4.42 16.89 -7.79
N LEU A 301 4.45 18.07 -7.16
CA LEU A 301 4.27 18.22 -5.72
C LEU A 301 2.86 17.85 -5.29
N LYS A 302 1.82 18.32 -6.01
CA LYS A 302 0.41 17.93 -5.73
C LYS A 302 0.20 16.42 -5.85
N LEU A 303 0.76 15.78 -6.88
CA LEU A 303 0.70 14.32 -7.01
C LEU A 303 1.40 13.60 -5.85
N ARG A 304 2.56 14.11 -5.41
CA ARG A 304 3.25 13.58 -4.23
C ARG A 304 2.39 13.71 -2.98
N ASP A 305 1.84 14.88 -2.72
CA ASP A 305 1.03 15.15 -1.52
C ASP A 305 -0.24 14.28 -1.49
N ILE A 306 -0.90 14.05 -2.63
CA ILE A 306 -2.01 13.07 -2.74
C ILE A 306 -1.52 11.66 -2.39
N VAL A 307 -0.39 11.22 -2.95
CA VAL A 307 0.17 9.89 -2.69
C VAL A 307 0.55 9.73 -1.22
N GLU A 308 1.11 10.77 -0.59
CA GLU A 308 1.46 10.77 0.82
C GLU A 308 0.22 10.60 1.69
N LEU A 309 -0.86 11.32 1.42
CA LEU A 309 -2.09 11.25 2.21
C LEU A 309 -2.83 9.92 2.03
N VAL A 310 -2.89 9.41 0.79
CA VAL A 310 -3.50 8.10 0.51
C VAL A 310 -2.73 6.94 1.14
N CYS A 311 -1.40 7.08 1.29
CA CYS A 311 -0.56 6.06 1.90
C CYS A 311 -0.43 6.19 3.43
N ALA A 312 -1.14 7.14 4.06
CA ALA A 312 -1.12 7.32 5.49
C ALA A 312 -1.66 6.06 6.22
N PRO A 313 -0.93 5.50 7.19
CA PRO A 313 -1.38 4.36 8.00
C PRO A 313 -2.64 4.65 8.81
N GLN A 314 -2.84 5.92 9.16
CA GLN A 314 -4.01 6.45 9.83
C GLN A 314 -4.43 7.74 9.13
N ILE A 315 -5.73 8.02 9.09
CA ILE A 315 -6.25 9.19 8.39
C ILE A 315 -7.50 9.74 9.08
N SER A 316 -7.56 11.07 9.27
CA SER A 316 -8.70 11.74 9.89
C SER A 316 -9.84 11.96 8.89
N HIS A 317 -11.05 12.25 9.38
CA HIS A 317 -12.16 12.63 8.50
C HIS A 317 -11.90 13.95 7.76
N ASN A 318 -11.19 14.90 8.41
CA ASN A 318 -10.83 16.17 7.78
C ASN A 318 -9.83 15.94 6.63
N ASP A 319 -8.86 15.06 6.84
CA ASP A 319 -7.91 14.67 5.79
C ASP A 319 -8.59 14.02 4.60
N ILE A 320 -9.63 13.21 4.82
CA ILE A 320 -10.40 12.60 3.73
C ILE A 320 -11.13 13.68 2.90
N VAL A 321 -11.70 14.69 3.56
CA VAL A 321 -12.33 15.83 2.88
C VAL A 321 -11.29 16.64 2.11
N TYR A 322 -10.13 16.90 2.72
CA TYR A 322 -9.03 17.60 2.06
C TYR A 322 -8.48 16.83 0.86
N LEU A 323 -8.31 15.51 0.99
CA LEU A 323 -7.90 14.61 -0.09
C LEU A 323 -8.83 14.72 -1.31
N LYS A 324 -10.14 14.79 -1.08
CA LYS A 324 -11.12 14.95 -2.16
C LYS A 324 -10.85 16.23 -2.96
N ILE A 325 -10.68 17.36 -2.27
CA ILE A 325 -10.39 18.66 -2.90
C ILE A 325 -9.06 18.58 -3.67
N MET A 326 -8.01 18.02 -3.07
CA MET A 326 -6.72 17.86 -3.73
C MET A 326 -6.80 17.03 -5.02
N ILE A 327 -7.57 15.93 -5.01
CA ILE A 327 -7.75 15.07 -6.18
C ILE A 327 -8.51 15.81 -7.28
N GLU A 328 -9.58 16.53 -6.94
CA GLU A 328 -10.37 17.32 -7.90
C GLU A 328 -9.50 18.41 -8.54
N GLU A 329 -8.76 19.18 -7.74
CA GLU A 329 -7.81 20.17 -8.23
C GLU A 329 -6.73 19.55 -9.13
N TYR A 330 -6.14 18.44 -8.70
CA TYR A 330 -5.10 17.74 -9.45
C TYR A 330 -5.61 17.28 -10.82
N ILE A 331 -6.80 16.65 -10.87
CA ILE A 331 -7.40 16.19 -12.12
C ILE A 331 -7.72 17.36 -13.04
N TYR A 332 -8.27 18.45 -12.49
CA TYR A 332 -8.57 19.66 -13.25
C TYR A 332 -7.32 20.27 -13.87
N LEU A 333 -6.27 20.50 -13.07
CA LEU A 333 -5.01 21.08 -13.52
C LEU A 333 -4.32 20.16 -14.52
N ARG A 334 -4.26 18.85 -14.25
CA ARG A 334 -3.68 17.87 -15.15
C ARG A 334 -4.39 17.85 -16.50
N HIS A 335 -5.71 17.95 -16.53
CA HIS A 335 -6.46 18.02 -17.77
C HIS A 335 -6.22 19.33 -18.53
N SER A 336 -6.23 20.45 -17.82
CA SER A 336 -6.13 21.80 -18.39
C SER A 336 -4.74 22.09 -18.95
N MET A 337 -3.68 21.64 -18.27
CA MET A 337 -2.30 21.87 -18.68
C MET A 337 -1.83 20.94 -19.80
N PHE A 338 -2.47 19.79 -19.96
CA PHE A 338 -2.10 18.79 -20.97
C PHE A 338 -3.34 18.24 -21.69
N PRO A 339 -4.06 19.09 -22.46
CA PRO A 339 -5.32 18.72 -23.11
C PRO A 339 -5.13 17.59 -24.13
N ASP A 340 -3.98 17.54 -24.80
CA ASP A 340 -3.64 16.50 -25.79
C ASP A 340 -3.25 15.15 -25.15
N LYS A 341 -3.12 15.09 -23.82
CA LYS A 341 -2.75 13.89 -23.07
C LYS A 341 -3.93 13.41 -22.24
N ALA A 342 -4.76 12.59 -22.87
CA ALA A 342 -5.97 12.03 -22.27
C ALA A 342 -5.72 11.38 -20.90
N LEU A 343 -6.63 11.65 -19.95
CA LEU A 343 -6.66 11.00 -18.65
C LEU A 343 -7.05 9.53 -18.80
N LYS A 344 -6.37 8.69 -18.03
CA LYS A 344 -6.62 7.23 -18.00
C LYS A 344 -7.69 6.87 -16.97
N PRO A 345 -8.37 5.72 -17.10
CA PRO A 345 -9.29 5.18 -16.08
C PRO A 345 -8.79 5.25 -14.64
N LYS A 346 -7.48 5.07 -14.41
CA LYS A 346 -6.88 5.14 -13.07
C LYS A 346 -6.98 6.52 -12.42
N HIS A 347 -7.03 7.60 -13.20
CA HIS A 347 -7.29 8.95 -12.67
C HIS A 347 -8.74 9.06 -12.18
N HIS A 348 -9.68 8.44 -12.89
CA HIS A 348 -11.06 8.36 -12.43
C HIS A 348 -11.19 7.49 -11.17
N TYR A 349 -10.44 6.38 -11.07
CA TYR A 349 -10.44 5.55 -9.86
C TYR A 349 -9.96 6.33 -8.63
N LEU A 350 -8.96 7.21 -8.81
CA LEU A 350 -8.48 8.10 -7.75
C LEU A 350 -9.60 8.98 -7.18
N SER A 351 -10.53 9.47 -8.00
CA SER A 351 -11.69 10.26 -7.54
C SER A 351 -12.60 9.52 -6.56
N HIS A 352 -12.56 8.18 -6.51
CA HIS A 352 -13.33 7.38 -5.55
C HIS A 352 -12.59 7.16 -4.22
N TYR A 353 -11.30 7.47 -4.13
CA TYR A 353 -10.48 7.13 -2.97
C TYR A 353 -11.01 7.71 -1.65
N PRO A 354 -11.50 8.96 -1.58
CA PRO A 354 -12.08 9.49 -0.34
C PRO A 354 -13.24 8.63 0.19
N GLU A 355 -14.18 8.24 -0.68
CA GLU A 355 -15.30 7.36 -0.29
C GLU A 355 -14.83 5.94 0.03
N LEU A 356 -13.84 5.43 -0.69
CA LEU A 356 -13.28 4.10 -0.47
C LEU A 356 -12.50 4.02 0.86
N ILE A 357 -11.86 5.10 1.29
CA ILE A 357 -11.21 5.19 2.62
C ILE A 357 -12.26 5.14 3.72
N LEU A 358 -13.37 5.86 3.59
CA LEU A 358 -14.48 5.77 4.55
C LEU A 358 -15.08 4.36 4.59
N HIS A 359 -15.21 3.74 3.42
CA HIS A 359 -15.82 2.43 3.30
C HIS A 359 -14.94 1.30 3.82
N PHE A 360 -13.64 1.32 3.54
CA PHE A 360 -12.71 0.21 3.83
C PHE A 360 -11.69 0.48 4.94
N GLY A 361 -11.63 1.70 5.48
CA GLY A 361 -10.52 2.16 6.32
C GLY A 361 -9.31 2.62 5.49
N PRO A 362 -8.15 2.90 6.13
CA PRO A 362 -6.96 3.38 5.43
C PRO A 362 -6.49 2.38 4.37
N LEU A 363 -6.49 2.80 3.09
CA LEU A 363 -6.29 1.91 1.94
C LEU A 363 -4.90 1.25 1.89
N ILE A 364 -3.91 1.81 2.59
CA ILE A 364 -2.57 1.22 2.68
C ILE A 364 -2.59 -0.18 3.32
N HIS A 365 -3.56 -0.45 4.20
CA HIS A 365 -3.73 -1.76 4.83
C HIS A 365 -4.31 -2.83 3.89
N LEU A 366 -4.77 -2.43 2.71
CA LEU A 366 -5.42 -3.28 1.71
C LEU A 366 -4.61 -3.42 0.41
N TRP A 367 -3.43 -2.79 0.35
CA TRP A 367 -2.59 -2.83 -0.86
C TRP A 367 -2.08 -4.26 -1.16
N THR A 368 -1.93 -4.58 -2.45
CA THR A 368 -1.69 -5.97 -2.87
C THR A 368 -0.23 -6.39 -2.93
N LEU A 369 0.72 -5.45 -2.86
CA LEU A 369 2.14 -5.72 -3.12
C LEU A 369 2.75 -6.76 -2.17
N ARG A 370 2.21 -6.88 -0.95
CA ARG A 370 2.63 -7.89 0.02
C ARG A 370 2.15 -9.29 -0.35
N PHE A 371 0.93 -9.42 -0.87
CA PHE A 371 0.44 -10.68 -1.43
C PHE A 371 1.24 -11.08 -2.69
N GLU A 372 1.59 -10.13 -3.54
CA GLU A 372 2.39 -10.38 -4.74
C GLU A 372 3.80 -10.88 -4.40
N SER A 373 4.37 -10.38 -3.30
CA SER A 373 5.66 -10.84 -2.78
C SER A 373 5.65 -12.34 -2.45
N LYS A 374 4.49 -12.89 -2.05
CA LYS A 374 4.31 -14.34 -1.79
C LYS A 374 4.53 -15.20 -3.04
N HIS A 375 4.29 -14.67 -4.24
CA HIS A 375 4.56 -15.39 -5.50
C HIS A 375 6.04 -15.76 -5.65
N SER A 376 6.96 -15.02 -5.03
CA SER A 376 8.40 -15.31 -5.07
C SER A 376 8.71 -16.72 -4.55
N TYR A 377 8.06 -17.14 -3.46
CA TYR A 377 8.20 -18.50 -2.91
C TYR A 377 7.82 -19.56 -3.94
N PHE A 378 6.66 -19.41 -4.59
CA PHE A 378 6.17 -20.38 -5.57
C PHE A 378 7.02 -20.41 -6.83
N LYS A 379 7.47 -19.25 -7.31
CA LYS A 379 8.42 -19.13 -8.44
C LYS A 379 9.74 -19.84 -8.11
N GLN A 380 10.28 -19.65 -6.91
CA GLN A 380 11.51 -20.33 -6.47
C GLN A 380 11.31 -21.84 -6.35
N CYS A 381 10.19 -22.29 -5.77
CA CYS A 381 9.88 -23.72 -5.68
C CYS A 381 9.80 -24.36 -7.05
N SER A 382 9.05 -23.78 -7.99
CA SER A 382 8.93 -24.30 -9.35
C SER A 382 10.29 -24.36 -10.06
N ARG A 383 11.11 -23.31 -9.94
CA ARG A 383 12.48 -23.29 -10.50
C ARG A 383 13.38 -24.36 -9.92
N LYS A 384 13.23 -24.74 -8.66
CA LYS A 384 14.07 -25.78 -8.01
C LYS A 384 13.60 -27.20 -8.34
N VAL A 385 12.28 -27.40 -8.45
CA VAL A 385 11.70 -28.74 -8.66
C VAL A 385 11.89 -29.22 -10.10
N HIS A 386 11.95 -28.30 -11.08
CA HIS A 386 12.10 -28.61 -12.50
C HIS A 386 11.07 -29.62 -13.06
N ASN A 387 9.93 -29.79 -12.40
CA ASN A 387 8.83 -30.67 -12.80
C ASN A 387 7.51 -29.88 -12.80
N PHE A 388 6.81 -29.93 -13.93
CA PHE A 388 5.55 -29.21 -14.15
C PHE A 388 4.31 -30.13 -14.13
N VAL A 389 4.49 -31.44 -13.95
CA VAL A 389 3.38 -32.38 -13.75
C VAL A 389 2.72 -32.07 -12.42
N ASN A 390 1.41 -31.79 -12.44
CA ASN A 390 0.63 -31.42 -11.24
C ASN A 390 1.27 -30.31 -10.41
N LEU A 391 1.81 -29.28 -11.09
CA LEU A 391 2.55 -28.21 -10.43
C LEU A 391 1.77 -27.54 -9.28
N CYS A 392 0.46 -27.28 -9.45
CA CYS A 392 -0.36 -26.68 -8.39
C CYS A 392 -0.39 -27.53 -7.11
N LYS A 393 -0.50 -28.87 -7.24
CA LYS A 393 -0.43 -29.80 -6.12
C LYS A 393 0.92 -29.72 -5.42
N THR A 394 2.02 -29.82 -6.18
CA THR A 394 3.38 -29.74 -5.63
C THR A 394 3.62 -28.44 -4.88
N LEU A 395 3.20 -27.30 -5.46
CA LEU A 395 3.35 -25.98 -4.85
C LEU A 395 2.51 -25.85 -3.57
N ALA A 396 1.27 -26.35 -3.57
CA ALA A 396 0.40 -26.35 -2.41
C ALA A 396 0.99 -27.21 -1.27
N GLU A 397 1.39 -28.45 -1.55
CA GLU A 397 1.98 -29.36 -0.55
C GLU A 397 3.24 -28.76 0.09
N ARG A 398 4.17 -28.22 -0.71
CA ARG A 398 5.36 -27.56 -0.17
C ARG A 398 5.01 -26.35 0.69
N ARG A 399 4.00 -25.57 0.29
CA ARG A 399 3.58 -24.41 1.08
C ARG A 399 2.92 -24.83 2.39
N GLN A 400 2.15 -25.92 2.41
CA GLN A 400 1.56 -26.45 3.63
C GLN A 400 2.63 -26.99 4.59
N LEU A 401 3.65 -27.69 4.08
CA LEU A 401 4.80 -28.11 4.90
C LEU A 401 5.55 -26.91 5.51
N LEU A 402 5.75 -25.84 4.74
CA LEU A 402 6.33 -24.60 5.27
C LEU A 402 5.41 -23.98 6.34
N GLN A 403 4.08 -23.99 6.14
CA GLN A 403 3.14 -23.47 7.13
C GLN A 403 3.22 -24.25 8.43
N SER A 404 3.26 -25.59 8.37
CA SER A 404 3.41 -26.44 9.56
C SER A 404 4.69 -26.14 10.32
N TYR A 405 5.81 -25.92 9.61
CA TYR A 405 7.07 -25.51 10.23
C TYR A 405 6.96 -24.16 10.94
N LEU A 406 6.34 -23.16 10.31
CA LEU A 406 6.15 -21.84 10.90
C LEU A 406 5.23 -21.89 12.13
N LEU A 407 4.13 -22.65 12.07
CA LEU A 407 3.17 -22.82 13.17
C LEU A 407 3.73 -23.63 14.34
N ALA A 408 4.76 -24.45 14.13
CA ALA A 408 5.47 -25.12 15.22
C ALA A 408 6.34 -24.15 16.05
N GLY A 409 6.65 -22.98 15.49
CA GLY A 409 7.34 -21.89 16.19
C GLY A 409 6.37 -20.84 16.73
N GLN A 410 6.83 -19.59 16.80
CA GLN A 410 5.96 -18.46 17.07
C GLN A 410 5.18 -18.07 15.79
N THR A 411 3.87 -17.91 15.91
CA THR A 411 2.98 -17.54 14.78
C THR A 411 3.40 -16.23 14.11
N PHE A 412 3.85 -15.26 14.92
CA PHE A 412 4.33 -13.96 14.46
C PHE A 412 5.78 -13.74 14.88
N PRO A 413 6.55 -12.96 14.12
CA PRO A 413 7.90 -12.56 14.54
C PRO A 413 7.88 -11.85 15.89
N PRO A 414 8.97 -11.90 16.67
CA PRO A 414 9.07 -11.13 17.91
C PRO A 414 8.85 -9.64 17.67
N THR A 415 8.17 -8.99 18.62
CA THR A 415 7.87 -7.55 18.57
C THR A 415 9.15 -6.71 18.48
N ILE A 416 10.19 -7.10 19.22
CA ILE A 416 11.51 -6.47 19.20
C ILE A 416 12.53 -7.49 18.69
N GLN A 417 13.31 -7.14 17.67
CA GLN A 417 14.41 -7.95 17.16
C GLN A 417 15.67 -7.08 17.04
N ILE A 418 16.68 -7.39 17.83
CA ILE A 418 17.98 -6.71 17.75
C ILE A 418 18.72 -7.22 16.51
N ILE A 419 19.07 -6.31 15.60
CA ILE A 419 19.74 -6.65 14.33
C ILE A 419 21.07 -5.90 14.11
N GLY A 420 21.47 -5.08 15.08
CA GLY A 420 22.72 -4.34 15.08
C GLY A 420 23.63 -4.75 16.23
N GLU A 421 24.77 -4.07 16.34
CA GLU A 421 25.67 -4.17 17.50
C GLU A 421 24.91 -3.77 18.77
N ALA A 422 25.12 -4.52 19.84
CA ALA A 422 24.48 -4.32 21.14
C ALA A 422 25.56 -4.23 22.23
N ASN A 423 25.48 -3.18 23.05
CA ASN A 423 26.37 -2.97 24.18
C ASN A 423 25.55 -2.72 25.44
N ASP A 424 26.11 -3.06 26.61
CA ASP A 424 25.49 -2.70 27.88
C ASP A 424 25.39 -1.17 27.99
N TYR A 425 24.17 -0.68 28.21
CA TYR A 425 23.95 0.74 28.43
C TYR A 425 24.50 1.13 29.81
N ARG A 426 25.53 1.97 29.82
CA ARG A 426 26.11 2.53 31.05
C ARG A 426 25.82 4.02 31.08
N HIS A 427 24.83 4.41 31.88
CA HIS A 427 24.31 5.77 31.98
C HIS A 427 25.40 6.86 32.03
N HIS A 428 26.43 6.68 32.86
CA HIS A 428 27.54 7.63 33.03
C HIS A 428 28.47 7.82 31.81
N LEU A 429 28.39 6.97 30.77
CA LEU A 429 29.22 7.08 29.56
C LEU A 429 28.62 8.01 28.49
N TYR A 430 27.38 8.47 28.65
CA TYR A 430 26.68 9.32 27.69
C TYR A 430 26.75 10.79 28.11
N ASN A 431 26.42 11.72 27.21
CA ASN A 431 26.38 13.14 27.54
C ASN A 431 25.26 13.48 28.55
N SER A 432 25.36 14.65 29.20
CA SER A 432 24.40 15.09 30.23
C SER A 432 22.96 15.13 29.71
N ALA A 433 22.75 15.58 28.47
CA ALA A 433 21.42 15.64 27.85
C ALA A 433 20.76 14.25 27.75
N THR A 434 21.51 13.23 27.32
CA THR A 434 21.04 11.84 27.24
C THR A 434 20.75 11.29 28.64
N GLN A 435 21.67 11.53 29.58
CA GLN A 435 21.52 11.08 30.97
C GLN A 435 20.25 11.65 31.62
N ASP A 436 20.00 12.95 31.42
CA ASP A 436 18.82 13.64 31.94
C ASP A 436 17.55 13.13 31.28
N ALA A 437 17.56 12.92 29.95
CA ALA A 437 16.41 12.43 29.20
C ALA A 437 15.97 11.04 29.68
N VAL A 438 16.91 10.11 29.85
CA VAL A 438 16.65 8.74 30.32
C VAL A 438 16.15 8.75 31.77
N THR A 439 16.75 9.58 32.63
CA THR A 439 16.32 9.73 34.03
C THR A 439 14.89 10.28 34.12
N LYS A 440 14.57 11.33 33.35
CA LYS A 440 13.22 11.95 33.33
C LYS A 440 12.15 11.00 32.83
N ALA A 441 12.49 10.13 31.88
CA ALA A 441 11.58 9.12 31.36
C ALA A 441 11.37 7.92 32.31
N ASN A 442 12.00 7.93 33.50
CA ASN A 442 11.91 6.86 34.50
C ASN A 442 12.22 5.47 33.92
N VAL A 443 13.17 5.40 32.99
CA VAL A 443 13.56 4.14 32.35
C VAL A 443 14.47 3.36 33.31
N SER A 444 14.14 2.11 33.58
CA SER A 444 15.00 1.22 34.38
C SER A 444 16.30 0.95 33.62
N ASN A 445 17.44 1.24 34.25
CA ASN A 445 18.76 0.94 33.70
C ASN A 445 19.15 -0.54 33.82
N HIS A 446 18.35 -1.36 34.52
CA HIS A 446 18.64 -2.78 34.70
C HIS A 446 18.49 -3.54 33.36
N ASN A 447 19.48 -4.33 32.96
CA ASN A 447 19.52 -5.09 31.68
C ASN A 447 19.27 -4.24 30.43
N MET A 448 19.63 -2.95 30.47
CA MET A 448 19.44 -2.08 29.32
C MET A 448 20.58 -2.25 28.32
N LEU A 449 20.24 -2.45 27.05
CA LEU A 449 21.17 -2.50 25.94
C LEU A 449 21.05 -1.23 25.10
N ASP A 450 22.18 -0.64 24.71
CA ASP A 450 22.25 0.33 23.61
C ASP A 450 22.57 -0.41 22.31
N VAL A 451 21.67 -0.33 21.34
CA VAL A 451 21.78 -1.05 20.07
C VAL A 451 21.92 -0.12 18.88
N SER A 452 22.70 -0.49 17.87
CA SER A 452 22.86 0.35 16.67
C SER A 452 21.66 0.29 15.71
N ALA A 453 20.91 -0.82 15.73
CA ALA A 453 19.68 -0.99 14.96
C ALA A 453 18.75 -2.05 15.58
N VAL A 454 17.45 -1.84 15.42
CA VAL A 454 16.39 -2.73 15.93
C VAL A 454 15.25 -2.83 14.92
N VAL A 455 14.58 -3.97 14.86
CA VAL A 455 13.28 -4.10 14.21
C VAL A 455 12.20 -4.10 15.29
N TYR A 456 11.29 -3.14 15.23
CA TYR A 456 10.16 -3.02 16.14
C TYR A 456 8.86 -3.12 15.36
N LYS A 457 7.99 -4.09 15.72
CA LYS A 457 6.73 -4.37 15.01
C LYS A 457 6.94 -4.45 13.48
N GLY A 458 8.02 -5.11 13.05
CA GLY A 458 8.37 -5.27 11.64
C GLY A 458 9.04 -4.05 10.97
N THR A 459 9.14 -2.91 11.64
CA THR A 459 9.81 -1.71 11.12
C THR A 459 11.24 -1.58 11.63
N LYS A 460 12.20 -1.32 10.73
CA LYS A 460 13.61 -1.16 11.07
C LYS A 460 13.93 0.27 11.50
N TYR A 461 14.41 0.43 12.72
CA TYR A 461 14.95 1.67 13.28
C TYR A 461 16.48 1.62 13.38
N VAL A 462 17.13 2.73 13.07
CA VAL A 462 18.60 2.86 13.07
C VAL A 462 18.96 4.24 13.62
N LYS A 463 20.07 4.33 14.37
CA LYS A 463 20.61 5.62 14.82
C LYS A 463 20.85 6.56 13.63
N GLY A 464 20.52 7.83 13.80
CA GLY A 464 20.63 8.89 12.79
C GLY A 464 19.42 9.05 11.87
N HIS A 465 18.46 8.12 11.90
CA HIS A 465 17.14 8.36 11.30
C HIS A 465 16.31 9.30 12.18
N VAL A 466 15.26 9.86 11.59
CA VAL A 466 14.34 10.80 12.22
C VAL A 466 12.96 10.14 12.39
N VAL A 467 12.25 10.47 13.45
CA VAL A 467 10.87 10.04 13.71
C VAL A 467 9.98 11.26 13.95
N VAL A 468 8.68 11.13 13.72
CA VAL A 468 7.71 12.17 14.04
C VAL A 468 7.20 11.95 15.45
N VAL A 469 7.38 12.96 16.31
CA VAL A 469 6.97 12.90 17.73
C VAL A 469 5.70 13.69 18.02
N ASP A 470 5.41 14.71 17.19
CA ASP A 470 4.20 15.50 17.26
C ASP A 470 3.85 16.08 15.88
N HIS A 471 2.57 16.36 15.65
CA HIS A 471 2.01 16.86 14.40
C HIS A 471 0.72 17.62 14.70
N THR A 472 0.66 18.82 14.14
CA THR A 472 -0.48 19.72 14.17
C THR A 472 -0.71 20.26 12.76
N ASP A 473 -1.88 20.86 12.52
CA ASP A 473 -2.18 21.53 11.24
C ASP A 473 -1.12 22.59 10.85
N GLU A 474 -0.41 23.17 11.83
CA GLU A 474 0.57 24.23 11.61
C GLU A 474 2.02 23.73 11.54
N SER A 475 2.35 22.60 12.19
CA SER A 475 3.73 22.16 12.34
C SER A 475 3.88 20.65 12.54
N THR A 476 5.03 20.12 12.14
CA THR A 476 5.40 18.71 12.39
C THR A 476 6.74 18.69 13.13
N GLU A 477 6.78 18.03 14.28
CA GLU A 477 7.99 17.91 15.07
C GLU A 477 8.72 16.62 14.73
N PHE A 478 9.98 16.77 14.33
CA PHE A 478 10.81 15.70 13.80
C PHE A 478 12.02 15.54 14.69
N GLU A 479 12.27 14.33 15.18
CA GLU A 479 13.37 14.10 16.09
C GLU A 479 14.31 13.00 15.66
N LYS A 480 15.61 13.26 15.81
CA LYS A 480 16.66 12.37 15.37
C LYS A 480 16.99 11.36 16.46
N ILE A 481 16.96 10.07 16.10
CA ILE A 481 17.33 8.98 17.00
C ILE A 481 18.84 8.99 17.21
N VAL A 482 19.27 9.26 18.44
CA VAL A 482 20.69 9.25 18.83
C VAL A 482 21.09 8.00 19.61
N VAL A 483 20.17 7.47 20.44
CA VAL A 483 20.37 6.23 21.20
C VAL A 483 19.13 5.36 21.09
N ILE A 484 19.32 4.04 20.94
CA ILE A 484 18.24 3.06 20.91
C ILE A 484 18.44 2.13 22.09
N LEU A 485 17.52 2.20 23.04
CA LEU A 485 17.59 1.52 24.32
C LEU A 485 16.58 0.38 24.36
N VAL A 486 17.05 -0.85 24.60
CA VAL A 486 16.21 -2.06 24.67
C VAL A 486 16.38 -2.71 26.03
N ASN A 487 15.28 -3.04 26.69
CA ASN A 487 15.25 -3.84 27.92
C ASN A 487 14.10 -4.84 27.82
N ASP A 488 14.30 -6.10 28.21
CA ASP A 488 13.39 -7.27 28.36
C ASP A 488 12.11 -7.35 27.49
N SER A 489 11.30 -6.30 27.38
CA SER A 489 10.12 -6.19 26.51
C SER A 489 9.81 -4.78 25.96
N LYS A 490 10.61 -3.77 26.27
CA LYS A 490 10.37 -2.36 25.92
C LYS A 490 11.50 -1.80 25.07
N LEU A 491 11.11 -0.94 24.14
CA LEU A 491 12.00 -0.18 23.28
C LEU A 491 11.83 1.31 23.58
N TYR A 492 12.96 1.99 23.78
CA TYR A 492 13.03 3.42 24.00
C TYR A 492 13.98 4.06 22.99
N PHE A 493 13.64 5.28 22.58
CA PHE A 493 14.50 6.11 21.76
C PHE A 493 14.90 7.34 22.54
N VAL A 494 16.22 7.60 22.60
CA VAL A 494 16.69 8.93 22.96
C VAL A 494 16.80 9.73 21.67
N LEU A 495 16.10 10.85 21.67
CA LEU A 495 15.83 11.72 20.54
C LEU A 495 16.49 13.07 20.77
N GLU A 496 17.15 13.61 19.75
CA GLU A 496 17.74 14.96 19.74
C GLU A 496 16.74 15.94 19.11
N LEU A 497 16.40 17.00 19.85
CA LEU A 497 15.33 17.94 19.51
C LEU A 497 15.68 18.84 18.29
N HIS A 498 14.86 18.82 17.24
CA HIS A 498 14.99 19.66 16.04
C HIS A 498 13.74 20.50 15.78
N GLN A 499 13.96 21.78 15.45
CA GLN A 499 12.89 22.58 14.85
C GLN A 499 12.79 22.25 13.36
N SER A 500 11.57 22.19 12.85
CA SER A 500 11.33 21.94 11.44
C SER A 500 10.65 23.11 10.75
N VAL A 501 11.00 23.36 9.49
CA VAL A 501 10.32 24.31 8.61
C VAL A 501 10.01 23.61 7.29
N ARG A 502 8.76 23.69 6.83
CA ARG A 502 8.36 23.13 5.53
C ARG A 502 8.79 24.07 4.40
N LEU A 503 9.64 23.57 3.50
CA LEU A 503 10.00 24.22 2.25
C LEU A 503 8.89 23.95 1.24
N ILE A 504 7.89 24.82 1.18
CA ILE A 504 6.65 24.61 0.40
C ILE A 504 6.97 24.34 -1.08
N ASP A 505 7.89 25.10 -1.68
CA ASP A 505 8.27 24.99 -3.09
C ASP A 505 8.98 23.67 -3.45
N LEU A 506 9.44 22.92 -2.45
CA LEU A 506 10.05 21.60 -2.62
C LEU A 506 9.20 20.49 -1.97
N GLY A 507 8.20 20.88 -1.17
CA GLY A 507 7.58 20.11 -0.09
C GLY A 507 8.52 19.15 0.62
N LEU A 508 9.61 19.69 1.13
CA LEU A 508 10.54 19.00 2.04
C LEU A 508 10.46 19.68 3.41
N HIS A 509 10.84 18.98 4.48
CA HIS A 509 11.01 19.60 5.78
C HIS A 509 12.49 19.80 6.05
N CYS A 510 12.88 21.04 6.30
CA CYS A 510 14.22 21.40 6.73
C CYS A 510 14.26 21.31 8.26
N LEU A 511 15.23 20.54 8.79
CA LEU A 511 15.50 20.45 10.21
C LEU A 511 16.65 21.39 10.56
N HIS A 512 16.39 22.30 11.48
CA HIS A 512 17.42 23.09 12.14
C HIS A 512 17.66 22.49 13.51
N CYS A 513 18.93 22.34 13.90
CA CYS A 513 19.32 21.75 15.17
C CYS A 513 19.61 22.88 16.18
N PRO A 514 18.62 23.34 16.97
CA PRO A 514 18.76 24.57 17.73
C PRO A 514 19.12 24.30 19.20
N THR A 515 19.12 23.03 19.64
CA THR A 515 19.11 22.71 21.07
C THR A 515 19.96 21.49 21.42
N ASP A 516 20.82 21.61 22.43
CA ASP A 516 21.49 20.48 23.11
C ASP A 516 20.53 19.68 24.02
N ARG A 517 19.26 19.58 23.65
CA ARG A 517 18.21 18.93 24.44
C ARG A 517 17.90 17.57 23.86
N SER A 518 17.73 16.59 24.75
CA SER A 518 17.29 15.25 24.39
C SER A 518 16.01 14.88 25.12
N LEU A 519 15.20 14.06 24.47
CA LEU A 519 13.99 13.45 25.01
C LEU A 519 14.13 11.93 24.93
N CYS A 520 13.68 11.21 25.95
CA CYS A 520 13.59 9.75 25.90
C CYS A 520 12.11 9.36 25.85
N VAL A 521 11.72 8.66 24.78
CA VAL A 521 10.34 8.21 24.56
C VAL A 521 10.27 6.70 24.39
N ASN A 522 9.13 6.12 24.75
CA ASN A 522 8.84 4.74 24.39
C ASN A 522 8.48 4.65 22.90
N ALA A 523 8.86 3.57 22.21
CA ALA A 523 8.55 3.41 20.79
C ALA A 523 7.04 3.42 20.47
N ASP A 524 6.19 3.00 21.42
CA ASP A 524 4.73 3.02 21.27
C ASP A 524 4.11 4.41 21.39
N SER A 525 4.85 5.41 21.93
CA SER A 525 4.35 6.79 22.02
C SER A 525 4.74 7.65 20.82
N LEU A 526 5.32 7.07 19.77
CA LEU A 526 5.58 7.78 18.52
C LEU A 526 4.27 8.02 17.77
N MET A 527 4.12 9.21 17.19
CA MET A 527 2.96 9.54 16.35
C MET A 527 2.99 8.79 15.01
N ASP A 528 4.20 8.62 14.45
CA ASP A 528 4.41 7.80 13.27
C ASP A 528 5.52 6.77 13.51
N HIS A 529 5.21 5.51 13.21
CA HIS A 529 6.12 4.40 13.39
C HIS A 529 7.03 4.16 12.18
N TYR A 530 7.16 5.11 11.26
CA TYR A 530 8.05 4.99 10.11
C TYR A 530 9.29 5.89 10.25
N PRO A 531 10.49 5.33 10.48
CA PRO A 531 11.70 6.13 10.59
C PRO A 531 12.12 6.67 9.21
N ILE A 532 12.43 7.96 9.18
CA ILE A 532 12.71 8.73 7.97
C ILE A 532 14.23 8.96 7.85
N PRO A 533 14.84 8.66 6.69
CA PRO A 533 16.24 8.99 6.46
C PRO A 533 16.48 10.50 6.44
N LEU A 534 17.54 10.94 7.12
CA LEU A 534 18.00 12.32 7.14
C LEU A 534 18.99 12.58 6.00
N TYR A 535 18.71 13.56 5.16
CA TYR A 535 19.57 13.95 4.04
C TYR A 535 20.18 15.34 4.26
N ASN A 536 21.30 15.63 3.58
CA ASN A 536 21.92 16.96 3.57
C ASN A 536 21.63 17.68 2.23
N MET A 537 21.28 18.97 2.28
CA MET A 537 21.10 19.89 1.15
C MET A 537 21.77 21.21 1.45
N ALA A 538 22.87 21.56 0.76
CA ALA A 538 23.50 22.87 0.93
C ALA A 538 23.66 23.27 2.42
N ASP A 539 24.21 22.37 3.22
CA ASP A 539 24.41 22.47 4.68
C ASP A 539 23.15 22.44 5.57
N LEU A 540 21.97 22.26 4.96
CA LEU A 540 20.71 22.02 5.67
C LEU A 540 20.43 20.53 5.81
N PHE A 541 19.89 20.12 6.95
CA PHE A 541 19.32 18.79 7.11
C PHE A 541 17.88 18.78 6.62
N VAL A 542 17.52 17.78 5.82
CA VAL A 542 16.18 17.69 5.23
C VAL A 542 15.61 16.29 5.34
N VAL A 543 14.30 16.22 5.52
CA VAL A 543 13.53 14.99 5.48
C VAL A 543 12.40 15.10 4.45
N SER A 544 12.03 13.95 3.90
CA SER A 544 10.91 13.82 2.97
C SER A 544 10.01 12.71 3.50
N LEU A 545 8.74 13.03 3.72
CA LEU A 545 7.78 12.11 4.30
C LEU A 545 7.49 10.95 3.35
N HIS A 546 7.33 9.76 3.91
CA HIS A 546 6.92 8.58 3.16
C HIS A 546 5.40 8.56 2.93
N HIS A 547 4.67 9.19 3.85
CA HIS A 547 3.23 9.35 3.89
C HIS A 547 2.90 10.54 4.79
N SER A 548 1.71 11.10 4.66
CA SER A 548 1.24 12.17 5.54
C SER A 548 1.00 11.62 6.94
N VAL A 549 1.32 12.43 7.95
CA VAL A 549 0.97 12.16 9.34
C VAL A 549 -0.34 12.90 9.60
N SER A 550 -1.36 12.19 10.08
CA SER A 550 -2.65 12.79 10.45
C SER A 550 -2.68 13.08 11.94
N SER A 551 -3.23 14.24 12.31
CA SER A 551 -3.58 14.62 13.69
C SER A 551 -5.03 14.38 14.05
#